data_AF-S4XTE2-F1
#
_entry.id   AF-S4XTE2-F1
#
_cell.length_a   1.000
_cell.length_b   1.000
_cell.length_c   1.000
_cell.angle_alpha   90.00
_cell.angle_beta   90.00
_cell.angle_gamma   90.00
#
_symmetry.space_group_name_H-M   'P 1'
#
loop_
_entity.id
_entity.type
_entity.pdbx_description
1 polymer ?
#
loop_
_entity_poly.entity_id
_entity_poly.type
_entity_poly.pdbx_seq_one_letter_code
_entity_poly.pdbx_strand_id
1 'polypeptide(L)'
;MLAFVGVCVGFACACSETPRPAAGPRTAGAASAPPARPRVPMYAAADLERMARVAAARCKKASAPSDAACLLTQASTFLRYPPGDPDCRYVAGTALSVAECSQFEEGCLSVDPGDLVRQLDALQSAGKDCQREPTDAERAEVLRLAGAK
;
A
#
# COMPACT_ATOMS: atom_id res chain seq x y z
N MET A 1 42.17 30.26 25.89
CA MET A 1 42.89 29.60 27.00
C MET A 1 42.04 29.75 28.25
N LEU A 2 41.54 28.62 28.79
CA LEU A 2 40.88 28.42 30.10
C LEU A 2 39.56 29.18 30.36
N ALA A 3 38.56 28.69 31.10
CA ALA A 3 38.09 27.39 31.57
C ALA A 3 36.85 27.75 32.41
N PHE A 4 35.70 27.08 32.25
CA PHE A 4 34.64 27.15 33.26
C PHE A 4 34.35 25.75 33.80
N VAL A 5 34.86 25.56 35.01
CA VAL A 5 34.71 24.39 35.87
C VAL A 5 33.32 24.43 36.50
N GLY A 6 32.67 23.27 36.55
CA GLY A 6 31.33 23.11 37.12
C GLY A 6 31.29 23.11 38.65
N VAL A 7 30.07 23.18 39.19
CA VAL A 7 29.73 22.84 40.58
C VAL A 7 28.37 22.14 40.59
N CYS A 8 28.36 20.90 41.08
CA CYS A 8 27.18 20.15 41.51
C CYS A 8 26.88 20.44 43.00
N VAL A 9 25.78 19.83 43.49
CA VAL A 9 25.29 19.71 44.89
C VAL A 9 24.22 20.76 45.25
N GLY A 10 23.03 20.42 45.75
CA GLY A 10 22.51 19.14 46.22
C GLY A 10 21.03 19.18 46.65
N PHE A 11 20.59 17.97 46.99
CA PHE A 11 19.40 17.45 47.66
C PHE A 11 18.66 18.36 48.67
N ALA A 12 17.32 18.36 48.64
CA ALA A 12 16.44 18.23 49.84
C ALA A 12 14.95 18.06 49.46
N CYS A 13 14.32 16.99 49.99
CA CYS A 13 12.87 16.75 50.02
C CYS A 13 12.14 17.66 51.02
N ALA A 14 10.89 18.01 50.75
CA ALA A 14 9.87 18.25 51.78
C ALA A 14 8.46 17.97 51.25
N CYS A 15 7.73 17.12 51.98
CA CYS A 15 6.35 16.72 51.73
C CYS A 15 5.35 17.83 52.05
N SER A 16 4.22 17.86 51.33
CA SER A 16 2.93 18.34 51.86
C SER A 16 1.79 17.67 51.08
N GLU A 17 1.14 16.69 51.72
CA GLU A 17 -0.15 16.13 51.32
C GLU A 17 -1.28 17.14 51.60
N THR A 18 -2.33 17.15 50.79
CA THR A 18 -3.72 17.49 51.18
C THR A 18 -4.71 17.00 50.08
N PRO A 19 -6.01 16.80 50.39
CA PRO A 19 -6.74 15.57 50.07
C PRO A 19 -7.61 15.57 48.79
N ARG A 20 -7.92 14.33 48.39
CA ARG A 20 -8.85 13.81 47.36
C ARG A 20 -10.17 14.59 47.17
N PRO A 21 -10.74 14.49 45.97
CA PRO A 21 -12.13 14.04 45.82
C PRO A 21 -12.22 12.69 45.11
N ALA A 22 -13.10 11.82 45.62
CA ALA A 22 -13.45 10.55 45.01
C ALA A 22 -14.25 10.77 43.72
N ALA A 23 -13.65 10.44 42.57
CA ALA A 23 -14.40 10.16 41.35
C ALA A 23 -14.65 8.65 41.30
N GLY A 24 -15.92 8.24 41.31
CA GLY A 24 -16.36 6.86 41.39
C GLY A 24 -15.87 5.96 40.26
N PRO A 25 -16.11 4.64 40.36
CA PRO A 25 -15.66 3.68 39.35
C PRO A 25 -16.39 3.96 38.04
N ARG A 26 -15.69 4.57 37.07
CA ARG A 26 -16.15 4.51 35.68
C ARG A 26 -15.98 3.07 35.24
N THR A 27 -17.11 2.43 35.01
CA THR A 27 -17.26 1.14 34.36
C THR A 27 -16.39 1.11 33.11
N ALA A 28 -15.25 0.42 33.20
CA ALA A 28 -14.53 -0.06 32.02
C ALA A 28 -15.38 -1.20 31.46
N GLY A 29 -16.42 -0.84 30.71
CA GLY A 29 -17.08 -1.79 29.83
C GLY A 29 -16.01 -2.31 28.90
N ALA A 30 -15.63 -3.58 29.09
CA ALA A 30 -14.85 -4.30 28.11
C ALA A 30 -15.72 -4.36 26.84
N ALA A 31 -15.52 -3.37 25.97
CA ALA A 31 -15.96 -3.49 24.60
C ALA A 31 -15.18 -4.68 24.05
N SER A 32 -15.84 -5.83 23.97
CA SER A 32 -15.40 -6.94 23.14
C SER A 32 -15.32 -6.40 21.72
N ALA A 33 -14.16 -5.87 21.36
CA ALA A 33 -13.86 -5.55 19.99
C ALA A 33 -14.06 -6.86 19.20
N PRO A 34 -14.89 -6.86 18.15
CA PRO A 34 -15.02 -8.03 17.32
C PRO A 34 -13.61 -8.44 16.86
N PRO A 35 -13.30 -9.75 16.80
CA PRO A 35 -11.99 -10.20 16.37
C PRO A 35 -11.67 -9.53 15.03
N ALA A 36 -10.57 -8.79 14.99
CA ALA A 36 -10.10 -8.15 13.76
C ALA A 36 -9.85 -9.27 12.75
N ARG A 37 -10.80 -9.46 11.82
CA ARG A 37 -10.61 -10.40 10.73
C ARG A 37 -9.28 -10.06 10.06
N PRO A 38 -8.43 -11.04 9.71
CA PRO A 38 -7.24 -10.77 8.91
C PRO A 38 -7.70 -10.00 7.67
N ARG A 39 -7.37 -8.70 7.62
CA ARG A 39 -7.59 -7.92 6.41
C ARG A 39 -6.56 -8.46 5.44
N VAL A 40 -7.01 -9.23 4.45
CA VAL A 40 -6.16 -9.60 3.33
C VAL A 40 -5.57 -8.28 2.82
N PRO A 41 -4.24 -8.13 2.78
CA PRO A 41 -3.62 -6.90 2.29
C PRO A 41 -4.17 -6.62 0.90
N MET A 42 -4.79 -5.46 0.73
CA MET A 42 -5.29 -4.96 -0.55
C MET A 42 -4.38 -3.84 -1.03
N TYR A 43 -4.37 -3.61 -2.34
CA TYR A 43 -3.74 -2.41 -2.89
C TYR A 43 -4.38 -1.13 -2.34
N ALA A 44 -3.56 -0.09 -2.21
CA ALA A 44 -4.05 1.23 -1.86
C ALA A 44 -4.95 1.77 -2.99
N ALA A 45 -5.93 2.62 -2.64
CA ALA A 45 -6.88 3.18 -3.60
C ALA A 45 -6.19 3.87 -4.79
N ALA A 46 -5.13 4.64 -4.53
CA ALA A 46 -4.37 5.32 -5.58
C ALA A 46 -3.72 4.34 -6.58
N ASP A 47 -3.25 3.17 -6.13
CA ASP A 47 -2.70 2.16 -7.02
C ASP A 47 -3.81 1.50 -7.85
N LEU A 48 -4.97 1.23 -7.25
CA LEU A 48 -6.14 0.70 -7.97
C LEU A 48 -6.65 1.68 -9.04
N GLU A 49 -6.65 2.98 -8.76
CA GLU A 49 -7.00 4.03 -9.72
C GLU A 49 -6.03 4.07 -10.91
N ARG A 50 -4.73 4.00 -10.64
CA ARG A 50 -3.68 3.92 -11.68
C ARG A 50 -3.84 2.66 -12.54
N MET A 51 -4.04 1.50 -11.92
CA MET A 51 -4.28 0.23 -12.62
C MET A 51 -5.54 0.30 -13.49
N ALA A 52 -6.64 0.85 -12.96
CA ALA A 52 -7.89 1.03 -13.70
C ALA A 52 -7.72 1.98 -14.89
N ARG A 53 -6.97 3.08 -14.74
CA ARG A 53 -6.66 4.03 -15.82
C ARG A 53 -5.85 3.36 -16.94
N VAL A 54 -4.81 2.61 -16.59
CA VAL A 54 -4.00 1.83 -17.56
C VAL A 54 -4.87 0.78 -18.25
N ALA A 55 -5.68 0.03 -17.50
CA ALA A 55 -6.57 -0.99 -18.05
C ALA A 55 -7.58 -0.38 -19.04
N ALA A 56 -8.25 0.71 -18.67
CA ALA A 56 -9.18 1.43 -19.54
C ALA A 56 -8.50 1.95 -20.80
N ALA A 57 -7.28 2.49 -20.70
CA ALA A 57 -6.54 2.98 -21.87
C ALA A 57 -6.16 1.84 -22.85
N ARG A 58 -5.71 0.70 -22.33
CA ARG A 58 -5.39 -0.47 -23.15
C ARG A 58 -6.65 -1.07 -23.78
N CYS A 59 -7.73 -1.19 -23.03
CA CYS A 59 -9.01 -1.68 -23.55
C CYS A 59 -9.63 -0.73 -24.57
N LYS A 60 -9.47 0.58 -24.41
CA LYS A 60 -9.85 1.57 -25.43
C LYS A 60 -9.06 1.39 -26.72
N LYS A 61 -7.73 1.17 -26.65
CA LYS A 61 -6.89 0.86 -27.82
C LYS A 61 -7.29 -0.46 -28.50
N ALA A 62 -7.85 -1.41 -27.74
CA ALA A 62 -8.38 -2.67 -28.25
C ALA A 62 -9.87 -2.61 -28.67
N SER A 63 -10.47 -1.41 -28.76
CA SER A 63 -11.89 -1.22 -29.12
C SER A 63 -12.91 -1.88 -28.16
N ALA A 64 -12.54 -2.10 -26.90
CA ALA A 64 -13.37 -2.71 -25.86
C ALA A 64 -13.40 -1.88 -24.54
N PRO A 65 -13.69 -0.56 -24.58
CA PRO A 65 -13.40 0.37 -23.50
C PRO A 65 -14.14 0.14 -22.16
N SER A 66 -15.30 -0.53 -22.18
CA SER A 66 -16.10 -0.84 -20.98
C SER A 66 -16.28 -2.35 -20.77
N ASP A 67 -15.60 -3.18 -21.56
CA ASP A 67 -15.72 -4.63 -21.45
C ASP A 67 -15.05 -5.13 -20.17
N ALA A 68 -15.84 -5.71 -19.26
CA ALA A 68 -15.36 -6.14 -17.96
C ALA A 68 -14.24 -7.19 -18.06
N ALA A 69 -14.32 -8.10 -19.03
CA ALA A 69 -13.30 -9.13 -19.24
C ALA A 69 -11.96 -8.52 -19.69
N CYS A 70 -11.99 -7.58 -20.63
CA CYS A 70 -10.82 -6.82 -21.04
C CYS A 70 -10.21 -6.06 -19.85
N LEU A 71 -11.04 -5.30 -19.13
CA LEU A 71 -10.58 -4.47 -18.01
C LEU A 71 -9.89 -5.32 -16.94
N LEU A 72 -10.51 -6.43 -16.54
CA LEU A 72 -9.91 -7.35 -15.58
C LEU A 72 -8.64 -8.00 -16.13
N THR A 73 -8.63 -8.44 -17.38
CA THR A 73 -7.44 -9.04 -18.00
C THR A 73 -6.25 -8.07 -17.99
N GLN A 74 -6.48 -6.81 -18.34
CA GLN A 74 -5.42 -5.79 -18.33
C GLN A 74 -4.96 -5.47 -16.91
N ALA A 75 -5.89 -5.35 -15.96
CA ALA A 75 -5.56 -5.05 -14.55
C ALA A 75 -4.87 -6.22 -13.83
N SER A 76 -5.20 -7.47 -14.18
CA SER A 76 -4.60 -8.69 -13.60
C SER A 76 -3.09 -8.77 -13.79
N THR A 77 -2.55 -8.08 -14.80
CA THR A 77 -1.09 -7.94 -14.99
C THR A 77 -0.39 -7.37 -13.75
N PHE A 78 -1.08 -6.48 -13.01
CA PHE A 78 -0.56 -5.82 -11.81
C PHE A 78 -1.12 -6.45 -10.52
N LEU A 79 -2.42 -6.77 -10.51
CA LEU A 79 -3.09 -7.31 -9.32
C LEU A 79 -2.56 -8.68 -8.89
N ARG A 80 -1.94 -9.43 -9.81
CA ARG A 80 -1.33 -10.73 -9.51
C ARG A 80 -0.21 -10.66 -8.50
N TYR A 81 0.42 -9.51 -8.28
CA TYR A 81 1.47 -9.36 -7.28
C TYR A 81 0.85 -9.14 -5.88
N PRO A 82 1.24 -9.90 -4.84
CA PRO A 82 0.76 -9.70 -3.48
C PRO A 82 1.19 -8.34 -2.89
N PRO A 83 0.26 -7.47 -2.45
CA PRO A 83 0.62 -6.17 -1.86
C PRO A 83 1.21 -6.28 -0.44
N GLY A 84 1.04 -7.44 0.22
CA GLY A 84 1.61 -7.72 1.53
C GLY A 84 3.09 -8.14 1.49
N ASP A 85 3.60 -8.51 0.32
CA ASP A 85 5.01 -8.84 0.14
C ASP A 85 5.76 -7.65 -0.47
N PRO A 86 6.80 -7.11 0.20
CA PRO A 86 7.50 -5.91 -0.28
C PRO A 86 8.13 -6.05 -1.67
N ASP A 87 8.73 -7.20 -1.99
CA ASP A 87 9.43 -7.39 -3.26
C ASP A 87 8.41 -7.55 -4.39
N CYS A 88 7.35 -8.33 -4.16
CA CYS A 88 6.26 -8.46 -5.13
C CYS A 88 5.57 -7.11 -5.37
N ARG A 89 5.32 -6.35 -4.30
CA ARG A 89 4.72 -5.01 -4.39
C ARG A 89 5.61 -4.03 -5.14
N TYR A 90 6.93 -4.11 -4.94
CA TYR A 90 7.88 -3.28 -5.66
C TYR A 90 7.84 -3.55 -7.16
N VAL A 91 7.85 -4.82 -7.58
CA VAL A 91 7.69 -5.22 -8.99
C VAL A 91 6.35 -4.76 -9.57
N ALA A 92 5.26 -4.86 -8.80
CA ALA A 92 3.95 -4.35 -9.20
C ALA A 92 4.00 -2.84 -9.50
N GLY A 93 4.64 -2.06 -8.63
CA GLY A 93 4.82 -0.62 -8.78
C GLY A 93 5.68 -0.24 -9.99
N THR A 94 6.78 -0.97 -10.22
CA THR A 94 7.63 -0.81 -11.42
C THR A 94 6.82 -1.11 -12.68
N ALA A 95 6.11 -2.24 -12.72
CA ALA A 95 5.28 -2.64 -13.86
C ALA A 95 4.21 -1.60 -14.18
N LEU A 96 3.56 -1.05 -13.15
CA LEU A 96 2.55 -0.01 -13.29
C LEU A 96 3.15 1.29 -13.84
N SER A 97 4.32 1.69 -13.35
CA SER A 97 5.00 2.91 -13.81
C SER A 97 5.52 2.78 -15.26
N VAL A 98 6.03 1.60 -15.64
CA VAL A 98 6.37 1.28 -17.05
C VAL A 98 5.12 1.36 -17.94
N ALA A 99 3.99 0.84 -17.45
CA ALA A 99 2.74 0.92 -18.19
C ALA A 99 2.24 2.36 -18.35
N GLU A 100 2.31 3.19 -17.31
CA GLU A 100 1.92 4.60 -17.36
C GLU A 100 2.79 5.39 -18.34
N CYS A 101 4.11 5.19 -18.30
CA CYS A 101 5.00 5.78 -19.30
C CYS A 101 4.60 5.37 -20.72
N SER A 102 4.37 4.08 -20.97
CA SER A 102 4.01 3.59 -22.31
C SER A 102 2.61 4.02 -22.77
N GLN A 103 1.65 4.16 -21.86
CA GLN A 103 0.27 4.49 -22.23
C GLN A 103 0.01 5.99 -22.29
N PHE A 104 0.73 6.79 -21.49
CA PHE A 104 0.42 8.20 -21.22
C PHE A 104 1.64 9.14 -21.27
N GLU A 105 2.85 8.65 -21.53
CA GLU A 105 4.11 9.42 -21.44
C GLU A 105 4.39 9.98 -20.02
N GLU A 106 3.74 9.40 -19.00
CA GLU A 106 3.87 9.80 -17.60
C GLU A 106 5.11 9.17 -16.95
N GLY A 107 6.00 9.99 -16.37
CA GLY A 107 7.12 9.51 -15.57
C GLY A 107 8.23 8.78 -16.34
N CYS A 108 8.25 8.86 -17.67
CA CYS A 108 9.18 8.10 -18.52
C CYS A 108 10.67 8.37 -18.27
N LEU A 109 11.04 9.55 -17.78
CA LEU A 109 12.44 9.85 -17.42
C LEU A 109 12.90 9.16 -16.13
N SER A 110 11.95 8.71 -15.31
CA SER A 110 12.19 8.11 -13.99
C SER A 110 12.02 6.59 -14.01
N VAL A 111 11.75 5.99 -15.17
CA VAL A 111 11.41 4.58 -15.31
C VAL A 111 12.29 3.95 -16.40
N ASP A 112 13.03 2.90 -16.03
CA ASP A 112 13.73 2.02 -16.97
C ASP A 112 12.93 0.72 -17.14
N PRO A 113 12.34 0.44 -18.32
CA PRO A 113 11.67 -0.83 -18.58
C PRO A 113 12.58 -2.06 -18.38
N GLY A 114 13.89 -1.91 -18.59
CA GLY A 114 14.87 -2.96 -18.31
C GLY A 114 14.97 -3.31 -16.83
N ASP A 115 14.60 -2.39 -15.93
CA ASP A 115 14.58 -2.64 -14.50
C ASP A 115 13.48 -3.62 -14.10
N LEU A 116 12.30 -3.50 -14.72
CA LEU A 116 11.22 -4.48 -14.53
C LEU A 116 11.67 -5.90 -14.89
N VAL A 117 12.41 -6.05 -15.99
CA VAL A 117 12.94 -7.36 -16.42
C VAL A 117 13.92 -7.91 -15.39
N ARG A 118 14.91 -7.11 -14.98
CA ARG A 118 15.89 -7.52 -13.95
C ARG A 118 15.23 -7.89 -12.63
N GLN A 119 14.21 -7.14 -12.22
CA GLN A 119 13.45 -7.42 -10.99
C GLN A 119 12.69 -8.75 -11.09
N LEU A 120 12.04 -9.03 -12.23
CA LEU A 120 11.35 -10.30 -12.46
C LEU A 120 12.31 -11.48 -12.46
N ASP A 121 13.46 -11.34 -13.12
CA ASP A 121 14.52 -12.35 -13.14
C ASP A 121 15.07 -12.62 -11.75
N ALA A 122 15.23 -11.58 -10.93
CA ALA A 122 15.68 -11.70 -9.54
C ALA A 122 14.67 -12.45 -8.66
N LEU A 123 13.37 -12.15 -8.79
CA LEU A 123 12.31 -12.88 -8.08
C LEU A 123 12.30 -14.36 -8.47
N GLN A 124 12.38 -14.65 -9.77
CA GLN A 124 12.41 -16.01 -10.27
C GLN A 124 13.65 -16.77 -9.79
N SER A 125 14.83 -16.14 -9.84
CA SER A 125 16.09 -16.73 -9.38
C SER A 125 16.09 -16.99 -7.87
N ALA A 126 15.37 -16.18 -7.10
CA ALA A 126 15.17 -16.38 -5.67
C ALA A 126 14.09 -17.43 -5.34
N GLY A 127 13.44 -18.03 -6.34
CA GLY A 127 12.34 -18.98 -6.15
C GLY A 127 11.09 -18.34 -5.52
N LYS A 128 10.93 -17.03 -5.67
CA LYS A 128 9.84 -16.28 -5.04
C LYS A 128 8.61 -16.26 -5.93
N ASP A 129 7.53 -16.85 -5.45
CA ASP A 129 6.24 -16.81 -6.14
C ASP A 129 5.46 -15.55 -5.76
N CYS A 130 5.38 -14.62 -6.71
CA CYS A 130 4.59 -13.41 -6.60
C CYS A 130 3.27 -13.50 -7.39
N GLN A 131 2.75 -14.70 -7.65
CA GLN A 131 1.44 -14.89 -8.26
C GLN A 131 0.37 -15.07 -7.18
N ARG A 132 -0.70 -14.29 -7.29
CA ARG A 132 -1.95 -14.50 -6.57
C ARG A 132 -3.12 -14.23 -7.49
N GLU A 133 -4.26 -14.78 -7.13
CA GLU A 133 -5.52 -14.31 -7.68
C GLU A 133 -5.85 -12.91 -7.11
N PRO A 134 -6.32 -11.97 -7.94
CA PRO A 134 -6.94 -10.75 -7.46
C PRO A 134 -8.10 -11.07 -6.50
N THR A 135 -8.36 -10.22 -5.52
CA THR A 135 -9.55 -10.39 -4.66
C THR A 135 -10.80 -9.90 -5.38
N ASP A 136 -11.98 -10.39 -4.99
CA ASP A 136 -13.25 -9.87 -5.52
C ASP A 136 -13.40 -8.37 -5.29
N ALA A 137 -12.92 -7.88 -4.15
CA ALA A 137 -12.95 -6.45 -3.82
C ALA A 137 -12.08 -5.62 -4.78
N GLU A 138 -10.88 -6.10 -5.13
CA GLU A 138 -10.01 -5.41 -6.09
C GLU A 138 -10.57 -5.46 -7.51
N ARG A 139 -11.14 -6.61 -7.92
CA ARG A 139 -11.82 -6.74 -9.22
C ARG A 139 -12.98 -5.75 -9.32
N ALA A 140 -13.85 -5.74 -8.32
CA ALA A 140 -15.00 -4.85 -8.28
C ALA A 140 -14.59 -3.38 -8.29
N GLU A 141 -13.56 -3.02 -7.51
CA GLU A 141 -13.08 -1.65 -7.44
C GLU A 141 -12.45 -1.18 -8.76
N VAL A 142 -11.64 -2.01 -9.41
CA VAL A 142 -11.08 -1.70 -10.74
C VAL A 142 -12.18 -1.51 -11.76
N LEU A 143 -13.18 -2.39 -11.80
CA LEU A 143 -14.31 -2.27 -12.73
C LEU A 143 -15.10 -0.99 -12.49
N ARG A 144 -15.34 -0.64 -11.23
CA ARG A 144 -16.02 0.61 -10.84
C ARG A 144 -15.23 1.83 -11.29
N LEU A 145 -13.92 1.86 -11.04
CA LEU A 145 -13.02 2.97 -11.39
C LEU A 145 -12.85 3.12 -12.91
N ALA A 146 -12.82 2.02 -13.64
CA ALA A 146 -12.67 2.00 -15.09
C ALA A 146 -13.98 2.30 -15.85
N GLY A 147 -15.12 2.37 -15.17
CA GLY A 147 -16.42 2.62 -15.80
C GLY A 147 -16.93 1.44 -16.64
N ALA A 148 -16.75 0.21 -16.13
CA ALA A 148 -17.31 -1.00 -16.73
C ALA A 148 -18.85 -0.91 -16.81
N LYS A 149 -19.44 -1.53 -17.85
CA LYS A 149 -20.89 -1.55 -18.10
C LYS A 149 -21.44 -2.96 -18.07
#